data_AF-A0A9P5IT11-F1
#
_entry.id   AF-A0A9P5IT11-F1
#
_cell.length_a   1.000
_cell.length_b   1.000
_cell.length_c   1.000
_cell.angle_alpha   90.00
_cell.angle_beta   90.00
_cell.angle_gamma   90.00
#
_symmetry.space_group_name_H-M   'P 1'
#
loop_
_entity.id
_entity.type
_entity.pdbx_description
1 polymer ?
#
loop_
_entity_poly.entity_id
_entity_poly.type
_entity_poly.pdbx_seq_one_letter_code
_entity_poly.pdbx_strand_id
1 'polypeptide(L)'
;MSLPQSFISKKKLILSKLAVPTDEYDDLSPKGSVDEGIRELIDEINSLEGCVTTSSCAGRVSVFLEGKKNSDDGVKPQIQDETDMDGIPDVRAEKTAGFGGKGGGGKWLYVSHDAIEDEALSRRENEGTLCELLGMRVDDGGSVISLPKSDERGLRHIHFKFEPMILHVLTASLEQAQKVLSAALQAGFRESGALNLISTTSEPATPMLGIRCMGLTLESLVGVYHETFDQGVCLVDNGQLSTLMRISNERFKENTKRIERFRVLLNEAMNPVEKRKVGENGEDWEDPQARKERKRAEGLRRAQEMKEAKARSGISENQDSAELLVDSAPVDYNET
;
A
#
# COMPACT_ATOMS: atom_id res chain seq x y z
N MET A 1 -10.01 24.88 3.03
CA MET A 1 -11.37 24.85 2.45
C MET A 1 -12.25 24.03 3.37
N SER A 2 -13.54 24.36 3.49
CA SER A 2 -14.49 23.50 4.20
C SER A 2 -14.64 22.16 3.48
N LEU A 3 -14.81 21.08 4.23
CA LEU A 3 -15.02 19.75 3.65
C LEU A 3 -16.38 19.66 2.92
N PRO A 4 -16.52 18.85 1.84
CA PRO A 4 -17.80 18.63 1.19
C PRO A 4 -18.84 18.02 2.17
N GLN A 5 -20.08 18.51 2.13
CA GLN A 5 -21.12 18.07 3.06
C GLN A 5 -21.52 16.61 2.81
N SER A 6 -21.48 16.16 1.55
CA SER A 6 -21.67 14.76 1.18
C SER A 6 -20.60 13.86 1.82
N PHE A 7 -19.34 14.32 1.88
CA PHE A 7 -18.27 13.58 2.54
C PHE A 7 -18.51 13.47 4.04
N ILE A 8 -18.81 14.58 4.72
CA ILE A 8 -19.06 14.59 6.18
C ILE A 8 -20.19 13.62 6.53
N SER A 9 -21.28 13.66 5.76
CA SER A 9 -22.45 12.79 5.97
C SER A 9 -22.09 11.32 5.76
N LYS A 10 -21.35 11.00 4.69
CA LYS A 10 -20.85 9.62 4.43
C LYS A 10 -19.90 9.14 5.52
N LYS A 11 -18.94 9.96 5.92
CA LYS A 11 -17.99 9.62 7.00
C LYS A 11 -18.71 9.30 8.29
N LYS A 12 -19.68 10.13 8.71
CA LYS A 12 -20.50 9.87 9.89
C LYS A 12 -21.23 8.52 9.81
N LEU A 13 -21.83 8.22 8.66
CA LEU A 13 -22.53 6.94 8.43
C LEU A 13 -21.59 5.73 8.45
N ILE A 14 -20.41 5.85 7.85
CA ILE A 14 -19.41 4.77 7.82
C ILE A 14 -18.87 4.51 9.23
N LEU A 15 -18.53 5.57 9.97
CA LEU A 15 -18.06 5.45 11.35
C LEU A 15 -19.13 4.85 12.27
N SER A 16 -20.40 5.20 12.10
CA SER A 16 -21.48 4.59 12.88
C SER A 16 -21.62 3.09 12.61
N LYS A 17 -21.32 2.64 11.37
CA LYS A 17 -21.31 1.22 11.03
C LYS A 17 -20.09 0.51 11.63
N LEU A 18 -18.91 1.14 11.59
CA LEU A 18 -17.67 0.59 12.18
C LEU A 18 -17.68 0.53 13.71
N ALA A 19 -18.53 1.32 14.38
CA ALA A 19 -18.65 1.38 15.83
C ALA A 19 -19.54 0.27 16.43
N VAL A 20 -20.19 -0.54 15.59
CA VAL A 20 -21.02 -1.67 16.03
C VAL A 20 -20.10 -2.79 16.53
N PRO A 21 -20.45 -3.51 17.62
CA PRO A 21 -19.66 -4.64 18.12
C PRO A 21 -19.31 -5.65 17.02
N THR A 22 -18.16 -6.30 17.17
CA THR A 22 -17.58 -7.26 16.19
C THR A 22 -18.54 -8.36 15.74
N ASP A 23 -19.55 -8.66 16.54
CA ASP A 23 -20.51 -9.75 16.31
C ASP A 23 -21.64 -9.35 15.33
N GLU A 24 -21.74 -8.07 14.96
CA GLU A 24 -22.78 -7.51 14.08
C GLU A 24 -22.22 -6.74 12.86
N TYR A 25 -20.89 -6.73 12.66
CA TYR A 25 -20.23 -5.99 11.57
C TYR A 25 -19.95 -6.86 10.34
N ASP A 26 -20.84 -6.87 9.34
CA ASP A 26 -20.60 -7.55 8.06
C ASP A 26 -19.55 -6.82 7.20
N ASP A 27 -18.26 -7.03 7.49
CA ASP A 27 -17.21 -6.80 6.49
C ASP A 27 -17.35 -7.83 5.36
N LEU A 28 -17.16 -7.41 4.11
CA LEU A 28 -17.13 -8.30 2.95
C LEU A 28 -15.91 -9.24 2.97
N SER A 29 -14.99 -9.02 3.90
CA SER A 29 -13.93 -9.96 4.28
C SER A 29 -14.51 -11.20 4.99
N PRO A 30 -14.01 -12.42 4.73
CA PRO A 30 -14.47 -13.66 5.37
C PRO A 30 -14.52 -13.64 6.91
N LYS A 31 -13.82 -12.70 7.55
CA LYS A 31 -13.71 -12.53 9.01
C LYS A 31 -14.93 -11.86 9.64
N GLY A 32 -15.74 -11.11 8.88
CA GLY A 32 -16.92 -10.41 9.43
C GLY A 32 -16.58 -9.46 10.59
N SER A 33 -15.36 -8.93 10.64
CA SER A 33 -14.91 -7.96 11.64
C SER A 33 -13.62 -7.29 11.15
N VAL A 34 -13.35 -6.08 11.66
CA VAL A 34 -12.10 -5.38 11.38
C VAL A 34 -10.94 -6.21 11.91
N ASP A 35 -9.93 -6.40 11.08
CA ASP A 35 -8.77 -7.21 11.43
C ASP A 35 -7.87 -6.51 12.47
N GLU A 36 -7.60 -7.17 13.59
CA GLU A 36 -6.84 -6.62 14.72
C GLU A 36 -5.47 -6.08 14.28
N GLY A 37 -4.81 -6.78 13.35
CA GLY A 37 -3.48 -6.42 12.85
C GLY A 37 -3.38 -5.06 12.15
N ILE A 38 -4.50 -4.43 11.76
CA ILE A 38 -4.55 -3.08 11.18
C ILE A 38 -5.54 -2.15 11.88
N ARG A 39 -6.05 -2.53 13.05
CA ARG A 39 -7.05 -1.73 13.79
C ARG A 39 -6.51 -0.34 14.11
N GLU A 40 -5.26 -0.27 14.59
CA GLU A 40 -4.58 0.98 14.92
C GLU A 40 -4.46 1.90 13.69
N LEU A 41 -4.01 1.36 12.55
CA LEU A 41 -3.93 2.11 11.29
C LEU A 41 -5.32 2.63 10.85
N ILE A 42 -6.36 1.82 10.98
CA ILE A 42 -7.73 2.21 10.65
C ILE A 42 -8.21 3.36 11.52
N ASP A 43 -7.97 3.27 12.83
CA ASP A 43 -8.38 4.32 13.78
C ASP A 43 -7.62 5.63 13.53
N GLU A 44 -6.32 5.56 13.24
CA GLU A 44 -5.53 6.73 12.84
C GLU A 44 -6.07 7.38 11.57
N ILE A 45 -6.33 6.60 10.51
CA ILE A 45 -6.89 7.14 9.25
C ILE A 45 -8.26 7.77 9.50
N ASN A 46 -9.11 7.14 10.30
CA ASN A 46 -10.45 7.63 10.59
C ASN A 46 -10.46 8.88 11.46
N SER A 47 -9.40 9.10 12.26
CA SER A 47 -9.20 10.32 13.04
C SER A 47 -8.91 11.55 12.16
N LEU A 48 -8.38 11.36 10.94
CA LEU A 48 -8.07 12.44 10.00
C LEU A 48 -9.36 13.05 9.43
N GLU A 49 -9.54 14.37 9.56
CA GLU A 49 -10.81 15.05 9.25
C GLU A 49 -11.39 14.65 7.87
N GLY A 50 -10.56 14.63 6.82
CA GLY A 50 -10.99 14.32 5.46
C GLY A 50 -10.65 12.92 4.94
N CYS A 51 -10.47 11.93 5.81
CA CYS A 51 -10.35 10.52 5.43
C CYS A 51 -11.31 9.64 6.22
N VAL A 52 -11.75 8.53 5.61
CA VAL A 52 -12.47 7.45 6.28
C VAL A 52 -12.26 6.12 5.56
N THR A 53 -12.06 5.04 6.30
CA THR A 53 -11.91 3.68 5.77
C THR A 53 -13.27 3.01 5.56
N THR A 54 -13.48 2.29 4.47
CA THR A 54 -14.77 1.60 4.19
C THR A 54 -14.71 0.09 4.28
N SER A 55 -13.62 -0.53 3.81
CA SER A 55 -13.39 -1.99 3.89
C SER A 55 -11.90 -2.26 3.99
N SER A 56 -11.52 -3.31 4.73
CA SER A 56 -10.12 -3.54 5.10
C SER A 56 -9.79 -5.02 5.32
N CYS A 57 -8.54 -5.41 5.07
CA CYS A 57 -8.00 -6.72 5.46
C CYS A 57 -6.51 -6.52 5.75
N ALA A 58 -5.98 -7.04 6.88
CA ALA A 58 -4.56 -6.90 7.21
C ALA A 58 -3.66 -7.71 6.27
N GLY A 59 -4.21 -8.77 5.68
CA GLY A 59 -3.52 -9.78 4.91
C GLY A 59 -3.95 -11.16 5.40
N ARG A 60 -3.90 -12.17 4.53
CA ARG A 60 -4.34 -13.51 4.87
C ARG A 60 -3.61 -14.58 4.07
N VAL A 61 -3.49 -15.75 4.68
CA VAL A 61 -3.26 -17.01 3.98
C VAL A 61 -4.58 -17.77 3.91
N SER A 62 -4.83 -18.45 2.81
CA SER A 62 -6.07 -19.18 2.60
C SER A 62 -5.88 -20.39 1.70
N VAL A 63 -6.73 -21.39 1.90
CA VAL A 63 -6.93 -22.50 0.97
C VAL A 63 -8.40 -22.54 0.62
N PHE A 64 -8.71 -22.57 -0.67
CA PHE A 64 -10.10 -22.54 -1.13
C PHE A 64 -10.33 -23.37 -2.37
N LEU A 65 -11.55 -23.89 -2.46
CA LEU A 65 -12.10 -24.53 -3.63
C LEU A 65 -12.67 -23.47 -4.58
N GLU A 66 -12.27 -23.52 -5.84
CA GLU A 66 -12.84 -22.66 -6.88
C GLU A 66 -14.31 -22.97 -7.19
N GLY A 67 -14.99 -21.98 -7.76
CA GLY A 67 -16.35 -22.10 -8.27
C GLY A 67 -16.52 -23.09 -9.43
N LYS A 68 -17.76 -23.51 -9.67
CA LYS A 68 -18.10 -24.19 -10.93
C LYS A 68 -18.02 -23.19 -12.09
N LYS A 69 -17.41 -23.61 -13.19
CA LYS A 69 -17.42 -22.85 -14.45
C LYS A 69 -18.81 -22.95 -15.07
N ASN A 70 -19.49 -21.83 -15.30
CA ASN A 70 -20.66 -21.82 -16.17
C ASN A 70 -20.17 -21.95 -17.62
N SER A 71 -20.51 -23.03 -18.30
CA SER A 71 -20.11 -23.30 -19.68
C SER A 71 -20.97 -22.57 -20.73
N ASP A 72 -21.51 -21.40 -20.40
CA ASP A 72 -22.45 -20.66 -21.25
C ASP A 72 -22.13 -19.16 -21.35
N ASP A 73 -20.84 -18.80 -21.32
CA ASP A 73 -20.39 -17.49 -21.82
C ASP A 73 -20.41 -17.48 -23.36
N GLY A 74 -21.59 -17.70 -23.94
CA GLY A 74 -21.92 -17.09 -25.22
C GLY A 74 -21.85 -15.58 -25.02
N VAL A 75 -21.00 -14.91 -25.82
CA VAL A 75 -20.82 -13.46 -25.87
C VAL A 75 -22.16 -12.74 -25.69
N LYS A 76 -22.46 -12.29 -24.47
CA LYS A 76 -23.50 -11.28 -24.26
C LYS A 76 -22.86 -9.94 -24.57
N PRO A 77 -23.41 -9.15 -25.51
CA PRO A 77 -22.88 -7.82 -25.77
C PRO A 77 -22.90 -7.03 -24.46
N GLN A 78 -21.81 -6.33 -24.18
CA GLN A 78 -21.76 -5.31 -23.14
C GLN A 78 -22.84 -4.27 -23.45
N ILE A 79 -24.03 -4.43 -22.87
CA ILE A 79 -25.01 -3.35 -22.83
C ILE A 79 -24.46 -2.36 -21.80
N GLN A 80 -24.14 -1.17 -22.30
CA GLN A 80 -23.97 0.02 -21.48
C GLN A 80 -25.29 0.27 -20.75
N ASP A 81 -25.34 -0.02 -19.45
CA ASP A 81 -26.36 0.57 -18.59
C ASP A 81 -25.91 2.00 -18.27
N GLU A 82 -26.36 2.93 -19.12
CA GLU A 82 -26.66 4.28 -18.66
C GLU A 82 -27.85 4.22 -17.70
N THR A 83 -27.79 5.05 -16.65
CA THR A 83 -28.83 5.34 -15.64
C THR A 83 -28.97 4.34 -14.49
N ASP A 84 -28.30 4.64 -13.37
CA ASP A 84 -29.00 5.05 -12.15
C ASP A 84 -28.09 5.90 -11.25
N MET A 85 -28.48 7.16 -11.11
CA MET A 85 -27.71 8.28 -10.59
C MET A 85 -28.03 8.54 -9.11
N ASP A 86 -28.06 7.51 -8.27
CA ASP A 86 -28.16 7.68 -6.81
C ASP A 86 -27.26 6.66 -6.10
N GLY A 87 -26.10 7.16 -5.68
CA GLY A 87 -24.96 6.36 -5.23
C GLY A 87 -25.11 5.76 -3.83
N ILE A 88 -25.62 4.54 -3.78
CA ILE A 88 -25.15 3.47 -2.89
C ILE A 88 -25.08 2.21 -3.77
N PRO A 89 -23.90 1.59 -4.00
CA PRO A 89 -23.89 0.32 -4.73
C PRO A 89 -24.66 -0.70 -3.90
N ASP A 90 -25.83 -1.10 -4.40
CA ASP A 90 -26.56 -2.25 -3.90
C ASP A 90 -25.73 -3.49 -4.19
N VAL A 91 -25.21 -4.12 -3.13
CA VAL A 91 -24.25 -5.24 -3.20
C VAL A 91 -24.95 -6.57 -3.48
N ARG A 92 -26.20 -6.54 -3.95
CA ARG A 92 -26.99 -7.72 -4.32
C ARG A 92 -27.00 -8.07 -5.81
N ALA A 93 -26.12 -7.46 -6.62
CA ALA A 93 -25.85 -8.00 -7.95
C ALA A 93 -25.25 -9.41 -7.78
N GLU A 94 -25.99 -10.45 -8.20
CA GLU A 94 -25.53 -11.83 -8.24
C GLU A 94 -24.17 -11.89 -8.94
N LYS A 95 -23.11 -12.09 -8.15
CA LYS A 95 -21.74 -12.06 -8.64
C LYS A 95 -21.52 -13.30 -9.51
N THR A 96 -21.60 -13.13 -10.83
CA THR A 96 -20.99 -14.05 -11.78
C THR A 96 -19.52 -14.21 -11.38
N ALA A 97 -19.13 -15.43 -11.02
CA ALA A 97 -17.79 -15.70 -10.53
C ALA A 97 -16.79 -15.52 -11.68
N GLY A 98 -15.84 -14.59 -11.53
CA GLY A 98 -14.68 -14.55 -12.41
C GLY A 98 -13.88 -15.86 -12.33
N PHE A 99 -13.12 -16.15 -13.39
CA PHE A 99 -12.22 -17.29 -13.47
C PHE A 99 -11.33 -17.41 -12.22
N GLY A 100 -11.32 -18.58 -11.56
CA GLY A 100 -10.51 -18.83 -10.35
C GLY A 100 -11.07 -18.24 -9.04
N GLY A 101 -12.25 -17.62 -9.06
CA GLY A 101 -12.90 -17.10 -7.86
C GLY A 101 -13.75 -18.13 -7.10
N LYS A 102 -14.22 -17.74 -5.90
CA LYS A 102 -15.10 -18.56 -5.03
C LYS A 102 -16.58 -18.60 -5.48
N GLY A 103 -17.05 -17.69 -6.33
CA GLY A 103 -18.47 -17.65 -6.73
C GLY A 103 -18.91 -18.91 -7.48
N GLY A 104 -20.21 -19.21 -7.55
CA GLY A 104 -20.68 -20.43 -8.25
C GLY A 104 -20.38 -21.75 -7.54
N GLY A 105 -20.36 -21.75 -6.20
CA GLY A 105 -20.22 -22.97 -5.37
C GLY A 105 -18.82 -23.26 -4.83
N GLY A 106 -17.88 -22.32 -4.89
CA GLY A 106 -16.58 -22.42 -4.22
C GLY A 106 -16.69 -22.27 -2.70
N LYS A 107 -15.73 -22.84 -1.96
CA LYS A 107 -15.72 -22.83 -0.48
C LYS A 107 -14.33 -22.57 0.08
N TRP A 108 -14.27 -21.90 1.24
CA TRP A 108 -13.02 -21.81 2.01
C TRP A 108 -12.78 -23.15 2.70
N LEU A 109 -11.55 -23.64 2.62
CA LEU A 109 -11.08 -24.82 3.37
C LEU A 109 -10.23 -24.39 4.57
N TYR A 110 -9.46 -23.31 4.40
CA TYR A 110 -8.63 -22.70 5.44
C TYR A 110 -8.53 -21.20 5.21
N VAL A 111 -8.56 -20.41 6.28
CA VAL A 111 -8.26 -18.97 6.26
C VAL A 111 -7.58 -18.62 7.58
N SER A 112 -6.44 -17.93 7.51
CA SER A 112 -5.79 -17.31 8.66
C SER A 112 -5.32 -15.91 8.30
N HIS A 113 -5.51 -14.98 9.24
CA HIS A 113 -4.99 -13.62 9.17
C HIS A 113 -3.62 -13.48 9.84
N ASP A 114 -3.17 -14.55 10.50
CA ASP A 114 -1.91 -14.62 11.24
C ASP A 114 -0.96 -15.65 10.63
N ALA A 115 0.33 -15.37 10.78
CA ALA A 115 1.38 -16.33 10.51
C ALA A 115 1.27 -17.52 11.47
N ILE A 116 1.53 -18.72 10.98
CA ILE A 116 1.65 -19.89 11.85
C ILE A 116 2.99 -19.81 12.61
N GLU A 117 3.01 -20.12 13.90
CA GLU A 117 4.27 -20.18 14.66
C GLU A 117 5.24 -21.20 14.06
N ASP A 118 6.54 -20.88 14.04
CA ASP A 118 7.55 -21.70 13.37
C ASP A 118 7.68 -23.09 14.03
N GLU A 119 7.51 -23.18 15.35
CA GLU A 119 7.47 -24.43 16.12
C GLU A 119 6.23 -25.26 15.78
N ALA A 120 5.07 -24.61 15.66
CA ALA A 120 3.82 -25.29 15.29
C ALA A 120 3.87 -25.80 13.85
N LEU A 121 4.43 -25.02 12.93
CA LEU A 121 4.64 -25.42 11.54
C LEU A 121 5.60 -26.61 11.44
N SER A 122 6.74 -26.54 12.12
CA SER A 122 7.74 -27.62 12.12
C SER A 122 7.20 -28.92 12.73
N ARG A 123 6.37 -28.82 13.79
CA ARG A 123 5.69 -29.98 14.37
C ARG A 123 4.77 -30.66 13.35
N ARG A 124 3.90 -29.88 12.68
CA ARG A 124 2.96 -30.40 11.67
C ARG A 124 3.66 -30.95 10.43
N GLU A 125 4.77 -30.35 10.04
CA GLU A 125 5.63 -30.86 8.98
C GLU A 125 6.18 -32.26 9.34
N ASN A 126 6.72 -32.43 10.54
CA ASN A 126 7.23 -33.72 11.01
C ASN A 126 6.14 -34.78 11.21
N GLU A 127 4.95 -34.37 11.64
CA GLU A 127 3.80 -35.26 11.87
C GLU A 127 3.03 -35.58 10.57
N GLY A 128 3.30 -34.89 9.46
CA GLY A 128 2.54 -35.09 8.21
C GLY A 128 1.14 -34.49 8.20
N THR A 129 0.83 -33.53 9.09
CA THR A 129 -0.55 -33.07 9.38
C THR A 129 -0.91 -31.72 8.74
N LEU A 130 -0.09 -31.15 7.85
CA LEU A 130 -0.41 -29.86 7.20
C LEU A 130 -1.60 -29.97 6.26
N CYS A 131 -1.74 -31.10 5.56
CA CYS A 131 -2.87 -31.34 4.69
C CYS A 131 -4.22 -31.21 5.44
N GLU A 132 -4.30 -31.82 6.63
CA GLU A 132 -5.49 -31.78 7.49
C GLU A 132 -5.74 -30.37 8.05
N LEU A 133 -4.69 -29.67 8.47
CA LEU A 133 -4.77 -28.27 8.90
C LEU A 133 -5.43 -27.40 7.82
N LEU A 134 -5.07 -27.64 6.56
CA LEU A 134 -5.54 -26.87 5.41
C LEU A 134 -6.90 -27.34 4.89
N GLY A 135 -7.59 -28.24 5.61
CA GLY A 135 -8.92 -28.72 5.27
C GLY A 135 -8.95 -29.71 4.10
N MET A 136 -7.83 -30.37 3.81
CA MET A 136 -7.68 -31.37 2.76
C MET A 136 -7.35 -32.76 3.33
N ARG A 137 -7.37 -33.78 2.47
CA ARG A 137 -6.87 -35.14 2.77
C ARG A 137 -5.75 -35.53 1.83
N VAL A 138 -4.80 -36.31 2.34
CA VAL A 138 -3.72 -36.90 1.54
C VAL A 138 -4.30 -37.94 0.59
N ASP A 139 -3.80 -38.00 -0.64
CA ASP A 139 -4.11 -39.11 -1.54
C ASP A 139 -3.38 -40.38 -1.06
N ASP A 140 -4.15 -41.38 -0.63
CA ASP A 140 -3.65 -42.68 -0.18
C ASP A 140 -3.42 -43.67 -1.34
N GLY A 141 -3.29 -43.15 -2.57
CA GLY A 141 -3.06 -43.93 -3.78
C GLY A 141 -4.33 -44.53 -4.40
N GLY A 142 -5.51 -44.30 -3.79
CA GLY A 142 -6.81 -44.76 -4.30
C GLY A 142 -7.63 -43.69 -5.03
N SER A 143 -7.40 -42.39 -4.75
CA SER A 143 -8.29 -41.30 -5.20
C SER A 143 -7.83 -40.62 -6.49
N VAL A 144 -6.53 -40.54 -6.76
CA VAL A 144 -6.01 -39.92 -8.00
C VAL A 144 -6.25 -40.81 -9.23
N ILE A 145 -6.34 -42.13 -9.06
CA ILE A 145 -6.59 -43.09 -10.16
C ILE A 145 -8.04 -43.00 -10.69
N SER A 146 -8.98 -42.49 -9.88
CA SER A 146 -10.38 -42.28 -10.26
C SER A 146 -10.70 -40.86 -10.73
N LEU A 147 -9.71 -39.95 -10.83
CA LEU A 147 -9.97 -38.63 -11.40
C LEU A 147 -10.43 -38.80 -12.85
N PRO A 148 -11.62 -38.30 -13.23
CA PRO A 148 -12.12 -38.44 -14.59
C PRO A 148 -11.09 -37.90 -15.57
N LYS A 149 -10.87 -38.66 -16.66
CA LYS A 149 -9.98 -38.26 -17.75
C LYS A 149 -10.34 -36.83 -18.17
N SER A 150 -9.31 -36.05 -18.47
CA SER A 150 -9.26 -34.61 -18.75
C SER A 150 -10.28 -34.00 -19.74
N ASP A 151 -11.22 -34.79 -20.26
CA ASP A 151 -12.29 -34.37 -21.17
C ASP A 151 -13.63 -34.05 -20.46
N GLU A 152 -13.78 -34.39 -19.17
CA GLU A 152 -14.96 -34.00 -18.41
C GLU A 152 -14.77 -32.62 -17.76
N ARG A 153 -15.51 -31.64 -18.30
CA ARG A 153 -15.66 -30.27 -17.79
C ARG A 153 -16.24 -30.23 -16.37
N GLY A 154 -15.48 -30.64 -15.36
CA GLY A 154 -15.99 -30.77 -13.98
C GLY A 154 -14.97 -30.86 -12.84
N LEU A 155 -13.66 -31.03 -13.12
CA LEU A 155 -12.66 -31.02 -12.06
C LEU A 155 -12.45 -29.60 -11.51
N ARG A 156 -12.79 -29.41 -10.24
CA ARG A 156 -12.56 -28.16 -9.51
C ARG A 156 -11.26 -28.23 -8.72
N HIS A 157 -10.49 -27.16 -8.78
CA HIS A 157 -9.19 -27.09 -8.14
C HIS A 157 -9.25 -26.43 -6.77
N ILE A 158 -8.28 -26.80 -5.94
CA ILE A 158 -8.02 -26.21 -4.64
C ILE A 158 -6.77 -25.36 -4.74
N HIS A 159 -6.92 -24.09 -4.37
CA HIS A 159 -5.91 -23.07 -4.46
C HIS A 159 -5.43 -22.70 -3.07
N PHE A 160 -4.11 -22.63 -2.91
CA PHE A 160 -3.44 -21.97 -1.80
C PHE A 160 -3.13 -20.54 -2.20
N LYS A 161 -3.44 -19.57 -1.34
CA LYS A 161 -3.22 -18.16 -1.64
C LYS A 161 -2.81 -17.36 -0.42
N PHE A 162 -1.78 -16.53 -0.57
CA PHE A 162 -1.49 -15.42 0.32
C PHE A 162 -1.90 -14.11 -0.36
N GLU A 163 -2.64 -13.27 0.35
CA GLU A 163 -3.04 -11.93 -0.10
C GLU A 163 -2.57 -10.91 0.95
N PRO A 164 -1.82 -9.87 0.57
CA PRO A 164 -1.38 -8.83 1.50
C PRO A 164 -2.53 -7.88 1.89
N MET A 165 -2.21 -6.85 2.68
CA MET A 165 -3.19 -5.85 3.09
C MET A 165 -3.91 -5.23 1.89
N ILE A 166 -5.22 -5.06 2.04
CA ILE A 166 -6.04 -4.19 1.19
C ILE A 166 -6.83 -3.21 2.06
N LEU A 167 -6.89 -1.96 1.64
CA LEU A 167 -7.65 -0.92 2.31
C LEU A 167 -8.38 -0.05 1.29
N HIS A 168 -9.64 0.26 1.56
CA HIS A 168 -10.37 1.30 0.84
C HIS A 168 -10.50 2.56 1.71
N VAL A 169 -10.01 3.70 1.20
CA VAL A 169 -10.01 5.00 1.90
C VAL A 169 -10.77 6.05 1.09
N LEU A 170 -11.89 6.53 1.62
CA LEU A 170 -12.64 7.63 1.04
C LEU A 170 -12.00 8.94 1.51
N THR A 171 -11.74 9.83 0.57
CA THR A 171 -11.07 11.12 0.82
C THR A 171 -11.99 12.28 0.47
N ALA A 172 -11.87 13.38 1.22
CA ALA A 172 -12.75 14.54 1.04
C ALA A 172 -12.32 15.45 -0.13
N SER A 173 -11.14 15.22 -0.71
CA SER A 173 -10.60 16.03 -1.80
C SER A 173 -9.52 15.29 -2.60
N LEU A 174 -9.24 15.78 -3.81
CA LEU A 174 -8.09 15.32 -4.62
C LEU A 174 -6.74 15.53 -3.93
N GLU A 175 -6.59 16.59 -3.12
CA GLU A 175 -5.36 16.85 -2.39
C GLU A 175 -5.08 15.77 -1.33
N GLN A 176 -6.09 15.42 -0.54
CA GLN A 176 -5.99 14.33 0.43
C GLN A 176 -5.77 12.99 -0.28
N ALA A 177 -6.46 12.75 -1.39
CA ALA A 177 -6.25 11.57 -2.21
C ALA A 177 -4.78 11.44 -2.64
N GLN A 178 -4.18 12.53 -3.12
CA GLN A 178 -2.79 12.57 -3.55
C GLN A 178 -1.81 12.29 -2.39
N LYS A 179 -2.06 12.84 -1.20
CA LYS A 179 -1.25 12.59 0.01
C LYS A 179 -1.26 11.10 0.38
N VAL A 180 -2.45 10.50 0.47
CA VAL A 180 -2.62 9.08 0.79
C VAL A 180 -1.96 8.18 -0.26
N LEU A 181 -2.22 8.42 -1.56
CA LEU A 181 -1.63 7.64 -2.64
C LEU A 181 -0.10 7.76 -2.68
N SER A 182 0.44 8.94 -2.46
CA SER A 182 1.89 9.15 -2.44
C SER A 182 2.55 8.33 -1.32
N ALA A 183 1.99 8.37 -0.11
CA ALA A 183 2.46 7.57 1.02
C ALA A 183 2.36 6.06 0.72
N ALA A 184 1.24 5.61 0.16
CA ALA A 184 1.02 4.21 -0.19
C ALA A 184 2.03 3.70 -1.23
N LEU A 185 2.25 4.45 -2.32
CA LEU A 185 3.20 4.10 -3.36
C LEU A 185 4.64 4.04 -2.83
N GLN A 186 5.03 5.01 -1.99
CA GLN A 186 6.35 5.04 -1.35
C GLN A 186 6.54 3.88 -0.35
N ALA A 187 5.48 3.46 0.34
CA ALA A 187 5.53 2.33 1.26
C ALA A 187 5.63 0.95 0.54
N GLY A 188 5.31 0.90 -0.75
CA GLY A 188 5.39 -0.29 -1.60
C GLY A 188 4.06 -0.86 -2.07
N PHE A 189 2.94 -0.14 -1.86
CA PHE A 189 1.61 -0.50 -2.37
C PHE A 189 1.43 -0.01 -3.81
N ARG A 190 2.21 -0.58 -4.74
CA ARG A 190 2.38 -0.07 -6.12
C ARG A 190 1.13 -0.13 -6.98
N GLU A 191 0.20 -1.01 -6.65
CA GLU A 191 -1.04 -1.19 -7.39
C GLU A 191 -2.18 -0.30 -6.85
N SER A 192 -1.86 0.64 -5.95
CA SER A 192 -2.83 1.58 -5.39
C SER A 192 -3.34 2.59 -6.42
N GLY A 193 -4.59 3.01 -6.30
CA GLY A 193 -5.20 3.97 -7.23
C GLY A 193 -6.52 4.54 -6.74
N ALA A 194 -7.05 5.51 -7.48
CA ALA A 194 -8.34 6.15 -7.23
C ALA A 194 -9.38 5.66 -8.24
N LEU A 195 -10.61 5.40 -7.77
CA LEU A 195 -11.71 4.94 -8.64
C LEU A 195 -12.46 6.11 -9.30
N ASN A 196 -12.69 7.19 -8.57
CA ASN A 196 -13.46 8.35 -9.03
C ASN A 196 -12.67 9.64 -8.81
N LEU A 197 -12.44 10.39 -9.89
CA LEU A 197 -11.68 11.66 -9.87
C LEU A 197 -12.52 12.87 -10.30
N ILE A 198 -13.67 12.63 -10.91
CA ILE A 198 -14.58 13.65 -11.42
C ILE A 198 -15.85 13.62 -10.56
N SER A 199 -16.38 14.79 -10.22
CA SER A 199 -17.67 14.89 -9.55
C SER A 199 -18.79 14.82 -10.57
N THR A 200 -19.83 14.04 -10.25
CA THR A 200 -21.10 14.01 -10.98
C THR A 200 -22.16 14.91 -10.33
N THR A 201 -21.79 15.63 -9.27
CA THR A 201 -22.68 16.48 -8.48
C THR A 201 -22.15 17.91 -8.43
N SER A 202 -22.90 18.83 -7.81
CA SER A 202 -22.45 20.20 -7.57
C SER A 202 -21.33 20.30 -6.52
N GLU A 203 -21.05 19.24 -5.76
CA GLU A 203 -19.96 19.21 -4.78
C GLU A 203 -18.63 18.80 -5.42
N PRO A 204 -17.47 19.15 -4.82
CA PRO A 204 -16.17 18.65 -5.25
C PRO A 204 -16.08 17.12 -5.23
N ALA A 205 -15.21 16.55 -6.08
CA ALA A 205 -15.00 15.10 -6.10
C ALA A 205 -14.44 14.59 -4.76
N THR A 206 -14.97 13.47 -4.28
CA THR A 206 -14.53 12.76 -3.08
C THR A 206 -13.97 11.38 -3.50
N PRO A 207 -12.67 11.27 -3.83
CA PRO A 207 -12.10 10.04 -4.38
C PRO A 207 -12.13 8.87 -3.40
N MET A 208 -12.53 7.70 -3.90
CA MET A 208 -12.36 6.40 -3.27
C MET A 208 -11.03 5.81 -3.70
N LEU A 209 -10.13 5.60 -2.75
CA LEU A 209 -8.82 5.01 -2.98
C LEU A 209 -8.83 3.52 -2.65
N GLY A 210 -8.23 2.71 -3.51
CA GLY A 210 -7.82 1.34 -3.18
C GLY A 210 -6.33 1.29 -2.92
N ILE A 211 -5.93 0.94 -1.70
CA ILE A 211 -4.54 0.74 -1.28
C ILE A 211 -4.28 -0.76 -1.30
N ARG A 212 -3.41 -1.21 -2.21
CA ARG A 212 -3.18 -2.63 -2.45
C ARG A 212 -1.77 -2.91 -2.93
N CYS A 213 -1.32 -4.14 -2.74
CA CYS A 213 -0.11 -4.64 -3.36
C CYS A 213 -0.29 -6.02 -3.99
N MET A 214 0.29 -6.24 -5.17
CA MET A 214 0.38 -7.57 -5.79
C MET A 214 1.75 -8.24 -5.61
N GLY A 215 2.81 -7.46 -5.34
CA GLY A 215 4.17 -7.99 -5.20
C GLY A 215 4.41 -8.94 -4.02
N LEU A 216 3.44 -9.07 -3.10
CA LEU A 216 3.47 -10.03 -2.00
C LEU A 216 2.52 -11.22 -2.19
N THR A 217 1.66 -11.20 -3.20
CA THR A 217 0.72 -12.29 -3.47
C THR A 217 1.48 -13.57 -3.78
N LEU A 218 1.02 -14.68 -3.21
CA LEU A 218 1.44 -16.04 -3.54
C LEU A 218 0.19 -16.83 -3.91
N GLU A 219 0.25 -17.61 -4.98
CA GLU A 219 -0.84 -18.47 -5.42
C GLU A 219 -0.29 -19.79 -5.95
N SER A 220 -0.90 -20.90 -5.57
CA SER A 220 -0.49 -22.24 -5.99
C SER A 220 -1.67 -23.21 -6.01
N LEU A 221 -1.72 -24.08 -7.01
CA LEU A 221 -2.62 -25.22 -7.03
C LEU A 221 -2.08 -26.30 -6.09
N VAL A 222 -2.88 -26.71 -5.11
CA VAL A 222 -2.48 -27.68 -4.09
C VAL A 222 -3.33 -28.95 -4.08
N GLY A 223 -4.47 -28.93 -4.75
CA GLY A 223 -5.37 -30.07 -4.75
C GLY A 223 -6.50 -30.00 -5.76
N VAL A 224 -7.33 -31.03 -5.73
CA VAL A 224 -8.57 -31.14 -6.49
C VAL A 224 -9.70 -31.52 -5.56
N TYR A 225 -10.93 -31.21 -5.98
CA TYR A 225 -12.11 -31.55 -5.21
C TYR A 225 -12.83 -32.75 -5.79
N HIS A 226 -13.06 -33.76 -4.95
CA HIS A 226 -13.81 -34.94 -5.34
C HIS A 226 -15.30 -34.76 -4.99
N GLU A 227 -16.11 -34.42 -6.00
CA GLU A 227 -17.53 -34.13 -5.82
C GLU A 227 -18.31 -35.27 -5.15
N THR A 228 -18.02 -36.53 -5.50
CA THR A 228 -18.73 -37.70 -4.93
C THR A 228 -18.48 -37.91 -3.44
N PHE A 229 -17.30 -37.53 -2.95
CA PHE A 229 -16.91 -37.73 -1.54
C PHE A 229 -16.99 -36.42 -0.75
N ASP A 230 -17.41 -35.33 -1.39
CA ASP A 230 -17.44 -33.97 -0.84
C ASP A 230 -16.11 -33.57 -0.17
N GLN A 231 -14.99 -34.01 -0.74
CA GLN A 231 -13.69 -33.98 -0.08
C GLN A 231 -12.62 -33.35 -0.98
N GLY A 232 -11.82 -32.45 -0.41
CA GLY A 232 -10.60 -31.95 -1.04
C GLY A 232 -9.46 -32.95 -0.90
N VAL A 233 -8.82 -33.28 -2.02
CA VAL A 233 -7.67 -34.18 -2.12
C VAL A 233 -6.45 -33.35 -2.45
N CYS A 234 -5.44 -33.39 -1.58
CA CYS A 234 -4.17 -32.72 -1.78
C CYS A 234 -3.33 -33.50 -2.80
N LEU A 235 -2.83 -32.80 -3.81
CA LEU A 235 -1.99 -33.36 -4.87
C LEU A 235 -0.51 -33.08 -4.66
N VAL A 236 -0.18 -32.22 -3.71
CA VAL A 236 1.18 -31.85 -3.35
C VAL A 236 1.60 -32.55 -2.08
N ASP A 237 2.91 -32.79 -1.93
CA ASP A 237 3.44 -33.40 -0.73
C ASP A 237 3.47 -32.42 0.46
N ASN A 238 3.74 -32.97 1.65
CA ASN A 238 3.78 -32.21 2.89
C ASN A 238 4.93 -31.18 2.91
N GLY A 239 6.05 -31.47 2.24
CA GLY A 239 7.20 -30.56 2.16
C GLY A 239 6.90 -29.33 1.30
N GLN A 240 6.14 -29.49 0.22
CA GLN A 240 5.66 -28.39 -0.61
C GLN A 240 4.65 -27.53 0.17
N LEU A 241 3.71 -28.13 0.90
CA LEU A 241 2.80 -27.38 1.77
C LEU A 241 3.55 -26.59 2.85
N SER A 242 4.55 -27.21 3.49
CA SER A 242 5.42 -26.55 4.46
C SER A 242 6.14 -25.35 3.82
N THR A 243 6.68 -25.52 2.62
CA THR A 243 7.35 -24.44 1.87
C THR A 243 6.39 -23.29 1.60
N LEU A 244 5.17 -23.56 1.13
CA LEU A 244 4.15 -22.53 0.89
C LEU A 244 3.81 -21.76 2.18
N MET A 245 3.65 -22.47 3.31
CA MET A 245 3.39 -21.85 4.62
C MET A 245 4.57 -20.99 5.10
N ARG A 246 5.82 -21.45 4.95
CA ARG A 246 7.02 -20.67 5.29
C ARG A 246 7.11 -19.39 4.46
N ILE A 247 6.85 -19.47 3.16
CA ILE A 247 6.79 -18.28 2.30
C ILE A 247 5.66 -17.35 2.79
N SER A 248 4.47 -17.86 3.10
CA SER A 248 3.39 -17.04 3.66
C SER A 248 3.80 -16.34 4.97
N ASN A 249 4.51 -17.01 5.87
CA ASN A 249 5.06 -16.39 7.08
C ASN A 249 6.03 -15.24 6.76
N GLU A 250 6.92 -15.42 5.77
CA GLU A 250 7.80 -14.34 5.29
C GLU A 250 7.00 -13.17 4.68
N ARG A 251 5.94 -13.48 3.93
CA ARG A 251 5.07 -12.46 3.33
C ARG A 251 4.28 -11.70 4.39
N PHE A 252 3.83 -12.34 5.46
CA PHE A 252 3.26 -11.63 6.61
C PHE A 252 4.27 -10.64 7.21
N LYS A 253 5.51 -11.08 7.48
CA LYS A 253 6.57 -10.21 8.03
C LYS A 253 6.84 -8.99 7.12
N GLU A 254 6.95 -9.18 5.81
CA GLU A 254 7.18 -8.06 4.88
C GLU A 254 5.93 -7.18 4.71
N ASN A 255 4.73 -7.76 4.74
CA ASN A 255 3.48 -7.02 4.72
C ASN A 255 3.35 -6.10 5.94
N THR A 256 3.64 -6.59 7.14
CA THR A 256 3.69 -5.76 8.37
C THR A 256 4.65 -4.59 8.23
N LYS A 257 5.85 -4.81 7.67
CA LYS A 257 6.80 -3.71 7.42
C LYS A 257 6.25 -2.67 6.43
N ARG A 258 5.51 -3.09 5.40
CA ARG A 258 4.86 -2.17 4.45
C ARG A 258 3.75 -1.36 5.11
N ILE A 259 2.92 -2.01 5.92
CA ILE A 259 1.85 -1.37 6.69
C ILE A 259 2.44 -0.28 7.58
N GLU A 260 3.50 -0.60 8.34
CA GLU A 260 4.13 0.36 9.24
C GLU A 260 4.79 1.52 8.49
N ARG A 261 5.50 1.25 7.38
CA ARG A 261 6.03 2.33 6.53
C ARG A 261 4.92 3.23 5.99
N PHE A 262 3.79 2.66 5.57
CA PHE A 262 2.64 3.43 5.08
C PHE A 262 2.06 4.30 6.18
N ARG A 263 1.89 3.75 7.39
CA ARG A 263 1.42 4.48 8.56
C ARG A 263 2.27 5.72 8.85
N VAL A 264 3.60 5.55 8.92
CA VAL A 264 4.55 6.65 9.15
C VAL A 264 4.48 7.71 8.05
N LEU A 265 4.57 7.30 6.78
CA LEU A 265 4.56 8.21 5.64
C LEU A 265 3.23 8.96 5.51
N LEU A 266 2.11 8.31 5.83
CA LEU A 266 0.79 8.93 5.81
C LEU A 266 0.70 10.01 6.89
N ASN A 267 1.15 9.71 8.11
CA ASN A 267 1.18 10.67 9.19
C ASN A 267 2.04 11.89 8.83
N GLU A 268 3.24 11.69 8.26
CA GLU A 268 4.09 12.79 7.79
C GLU A 268 3.44 13.64 6.70
N ALA A 269 2.71 12.99 5.77
CA ALA A 269 2.03 13.68 4.67
C ALA A 269 0.79 14.49 5.12
N MET A 270 0.10 14.01 6.16
CA MET A 270 -1.12 14.62 6.70
C MET A 270 -0.84 15.67 7.77
N ASN A 271 0.23 15.47 8.55
CA ASN A 271 0.69 16.36 9.60
C ASN A 271 2.12 16.83 9.27
N PRO A 272 2.31 17.67 8.22
CA PRO A 272 3.62 18.16 7.87
C PRO A 272 4.15 19.02 9.00
N VAL A 273 5.12 18.48 9.75
CA VAL A 273 5.93 19.28 10.66
C VAL A 273 6.73 20.25 9.80
N GLU A 274 6.68 21.54 10.12
CA GLU A 274 7.60 22.51 9.53
C GLU A 274 9.03 22.06 9.83
N LYS A 275 9.65 21.36 8.86
CA LYS A 275 11.08 21.07 8.93
C LYS A 275 11.76 22.44 8.94
N ARG A 276 12.35 22.84 10.07
CA ARG A 276 13.23 24.01 10.12
C ARG A 276 14.20 23.86 8.95
N LYS A 277 14.17 24.80 8.02
CA LYS A 277 15.20 24.86 6.99
C LYS A 277 16.50 25.08 7.78
N VAL A 278 17.39 24.11 7.67
CA VAL A 278 18.73 24.18 8.27
C VAL A 278 19.68 24.52 7.13
N GLY A 279 20.52 25.54 7.30
CA GLY A 279 21.58 25.87 6.36
C GLY A 279 22.62 24.74 6.25
N GLU A 280 23.48 24.80 5.22
CA GLU A 280 24.53 23.79 4.91
C GLU A 280 25.42 23.40 6.11
N ASN A 281 25.49 24.23 7.16
CA ASN A 281 26.34 24.03 8.33
C ASN A 281 25.57 23.69 9.62
N GLY A 282 24.27 23.41 9.56
CA GLY A 282 23.46 23.15 10.76
C GLY A 282 22.93 24.42 11.45
N GLU A 283 23.17 25.61 10.89
CA GLU A 283 22.63 26.89 11.36
C GLU A 283 21.19 27.12 10.84
N ASP A 284 20.42 28.01 11.48
CA ASP A 284 19.10 28.41 10.97
C ASP A 284 19.23 28.95 9.54
N TRP A 285 18.32 28.52 8.65
CA TRP A 285 18.33 28.98 7.26
C TRP A 285 18.04 30.49 7.19
N GLU A 286 19.04 31.23 6.76
CA GLU A 286 18.94 32.65 6.42
C GLU A 286 18.63 32.83 4.92
N ASP A 287 17.81 33.82 4.58
CA ASP A 287 17.53 34.18 3.20
C ASP A 287 18.82 34.53 2.44
N PRO A 288 19.01 34.13 1.17
CA PRO A 288 20.23 34.41 0.40
C PRO A 288 20.59 35.91 0.31
N GLN A 289 19.61 36.81 0.28
CA GLN A 289 19.84 38.25 0.30
C GLN A 289 20.30 38.71 1.68
N ALA A 290 19.65 38.23 2.74
CA ALA A 290 20.05 38.50 4.13
C ALA A 290 21.48 38.01 4.42
N ARG A 291 21.85 36.82 3.92
CA ARG A 291 23.22 36.28 4.00
C ARG A 291 24.24 37.19 3.32
N LYS A 292 23.90 37.72 2.14
CA LYS A 292 24.78 38.59 1.35
C LYS A 292 24.98 39.95 2.03
N GLU A 293 23.91 40.52 2.59
CA GLU A 293 23.97 41.78 3.33
C GLU A 293 24.79 41.65 4.62
N ARG A 294 24.56 40.58 5.39
CA ARG A 294 25.34 40.27 6.59
C ARG A 294 26.84 40.15 6.29
N LYS A 295 27.21 39.37 5.28
CA LYS A 295 28.62 39.21 4.87
C LYS A 295 29.24 40.52 4.37
N ARG A 296 28.47 41.36 3.67
CA ARG A 296 28.93 42.68 3.22
C ARG A 296 29.16 43.62 4.41
N ALA A 297 28.25 43.65 5.38
CA ALA A 297 28.38 44.47 6.58
C ALA A 297 29.54 44.01 7.48
N GLU A 298 29.70 42.71 7.69
CA GLU A 298 30.81 42.15 8.46
C GLU A 298 32.17 42.41 7.77
N GLY A 299 32.22 42.26 6.45
CA GLY A 299 33.40 42.59 5.64
C GLY A 299 33.77 44.06 5.72
N LEU A 300 32.78 44.96 5.68
CA LEU A 300 33.00 46.40 5.83
C LEU A 300 33.52 46.75 7.23
N ARG A 301 32.98 46.11 8.28
CA ARG A 301 33.44 46.29 9.67
C ARG A 301 34.89 45.83 9.85
N ARG A 302 35.24 44.63 9.37
CA ARG A 302 36.62 44.13 9.43
C ARG A 302 37.61 45.01 8.67
N ALA A 303 37.20 45.53 7.52
CA ALA A 303 38.03 46.46 6.75
C ALA A 303 38.27 47.77 7.52
N GLN A 304 37.24 48.28 8.20
CA GLN A 304 37.32 49.50 9.00
C GLN A 304 38.21 49.28 10.25
N GLU A 305 38.02 48.18 10.97
CA GLU A 305 38.86 47.78 12.11
C GLU A 305 40.33 47.58 11.70
N MET A 306 40.61 46.96 10.55
CA MET A 306 41.99 46.85 10.02
C MET A 306 42.58 48.21 9.64
N LYS A 307 41.78 49.12 9.07
CA LYS A 307 42.24 50.46 8.70
C LYS A 307 42.55 51.31 9.94
N GLU A 308 41.74 51.20 10.98
CA GLU A 308 41.99 51.84 12.28
C GLU A 308 43.19 51.22 13.01
N ALA A 309 43.37 49.90 12.94
CA ALA A 309 44.53 49.23 13.49
C ALA A 309 45.83 49.64 12.77
N LYS A 310 45.81 49.72 11.43
CA LYS A 310 46.94 50.21 10.62
C LYS A 310 47.26 51.69 10.89
N ALA A 311 46.24 52.50 11.17
CA ALA A 311 46.41 53.90 11.59
C ALA A 311 46.97 54.04 13.02
N ARG A 312 46.58 53.16 13.95
CA ARG A 312 47.12 53.12 15.32
C ARG A 312 48.53 52.54 15.40
N SER A 313 48.92 51.65 14.48
CA SER A 313 50.24 51.01 14.49
C SER A 313 51.37 51.84 13.87
N GLY A 314 51.09 53.04 13.35
CA GLY A 314 52.12 54.02 12.99
C GLY A 314 53.22 53.50 12.04
N ILE A 315 52.89 52.67 11.05
CA ILE A 315 53.87 52.27 10.03
C ILE A 315 53.85 53.31 8.91
N SER A 316 54.86 54.18 8.95
CA SER A 316 55.28 55.05 7.86
C SER A 316 55.78 54.20 6.69
N GLU A 317 54.96 53.98 5.67
CA GLU A 317 55.46 53.57 4.35
C GLU A 317 56.21 54.76 3.75
N ASN A 318 57.51 54.62 3.50
CA ASN A 318 58.25 55.52 2.62
C ASN A 318 59.28 54.74 1.79
N GLN A 319 59.24 55.04 0.47
CA GLN A 319 60.17 54.70 -0.63
C GLN A 319 60.08 53.26 -1.17
N ASP A 320 60.04 53.01 -2.49
CA ASP A 320 60.60 53.78 -3.59
C ASP A 320 59.91 53.53 -4.95
N SER A 321 60.07 54.50 -5.83
CA SER A 321 59.59 54.65 -7.22
C SER A 321 60.38 53.86 -8.28
N ALA A 322 59.77 53.72 -9.46
CA ALA A 322 60.26 53.28 -10.80
C ALA A 322 59.60 51.95 -11.25
N GLU A 323 59.09 51.76 -12.46
CA GLU A 323 59.38 52.38 -13.75
C GLU A 323 58.21 52.07 -14.73
N LEU A 324 57.82 53.07 -15.51
CA LEU A 324 56.89 52.96 -16.64
C LEU A 324 57.72 52.61 -17.88
N LEU A 325 57.57 51.41 -18.45
CA LEU A 325 57.96 51.13 -19.83
C LEU A 325 56.91 50.28 -20.55
N VAL A 326 56.51 50.87 -21.68
CA VAL A 326 55.71 50.34 -22.78
C VAL A 326 56.44 49.15 -23.42
N ASP A 327 55.76 48.05 -23.76
CA ASP A 327 55.42 47.72 -25.16
C ASP A 327 54.82 46.30 -25.33
N SER A 328 54.01 46.19 -26.38
CA SER A 328 53.66 45.00 -27.17
C SER A 328 52.61 44.00 -26.63
N ALA A 329 51.43 44.04 -27.27
CA ALA A 329 50.62 42.85 -27.55
C ALA A 329 51.41 41.89 -28.47
N PRO A 330 51.11 40.58 -28.53
CA PRO A 330 49.98 40.13 -29.36
C PRO A 330 49.21 38.87 -28.89
N VAL A 331 47.91 38.85 -29.23
CA VAL A 331 47.14 37.78 -29.91
C VAL A 331 46.90 36.41 -29.22
N ASP A 332 45.60 36.07 -29.20
CA ASP A 332 44.88 34.77 -29.23
C ASP A 332 45.51 33.50 -28.64
N TYR A 333 44.70 32.72 -27.91
CA TYR A 333 44.12 31.48 -28.45
C TYR A 333 42.94 30.99 -27.61
N ASN A 334 41.88 30.57 -28.31
CA ASN A 334 40.83 29.67 -27.87
C ASN A 334 41.41 28.41 -27.19
N GLU A 335 40.67 27.84 -26.24
CA GLU A 335 40.31 26.41 -26.19
C GLU A 335 39.30 26.19 -25.05
N THR A 336 38.03 25.94 -25.41
CA THR A 336 37.25 24.71 -25.16
C THR A 336 36.63 24.58 -23.78
#